data_AF-A0A934TJ35-F1
#
_entry.id   AF-A0A934TJ35-F1
#
_cell.length_a   1.000
_cell.length_b   1.000
_cell.length_c   1.000
_cell.angle_alpha   90.00
_cell.angle_beta   90.00
_cell.angle_gamma   90.00
#
_symmetry.space_group_name_H-M   'P 1'
#
loop_
_entity.id
_entity.type
_entity.pdbx_description
1 polymer ?
#
loop_
_entity_poly.entity_id
_entity_poly.type
_entity_poly.pdbx_seq_one_letter_code
_entity_poly.pdbx_strand_id
1 'polypeptide(L)'
;MKTTHFAAALAVGMTAAAPALAELHFPSLSYRTGPFAPGGIPFADGYSDYLTLINERDGGIGGVRIRQSECETAYNTERGVECYQGLRGEDPLVLQPLSTGITYQLIPRTMQDQIPMHTMGYGRTSAVNGEVFNWTFNYPANYWDGASVIINYLLEENDGSLDDKKIALLYHNSAFGREPIPTLTRLSEREGFELLTIGVDSPGQQQSSQWLQIRRERPDYVIMWGWGVMNSTAIQEAANIRFPMENFIGVWWSGSEQDVIPVGAGAHGYKALAMHGTGRDYPVYDDLQTYVVDRGLAAGTGGELGTVNYSRGMYAAMLAVEAAKVAQEIHGVGQITPAMMRDGMANLVITEELMESLGLPGFGPAFEVDCTNHGGTGAAMIQQWDANAREWNLITDWILPDRELIMEMVMEDSLAYAAENDITPTCLDRSGG
;
A
#
# COMPACT_ATOMS: atom_id res chain seq x y z
N MET A 1 66.89 18.01 -53.31
CA MET A 1 65.89 17.28 -52.50
C MET A 1 65.54 18.14 -51.30
N LYS A 2 64.32 18.70 -51.27
CA LYS A 2 63.79 19.46 -50.12
C LYS A 2 62.82 18.52 -49.40
N THR A 3 63.10 18.20 -48.14
CA THR A 3 62.24 17.41 -47.27
C THR A 3 61.36 18.34 -46.44
N THR A 4 60.05 18.30 -46.69
CA THR A 4 59.01 18.94 -45.89
C THR A 4 58.63 18.03 -44.74
N HIS A 5 58.83 18.47 -43.49
CA HIS A 5 58.29 17.83 -42.29
C HIS A 5 56.93 18.44 -41.94
N PHE A 6 55.88 17.63 -41.97
CA PHE A 6 54.58 17.94 -41.39
C PHE A 6 54.60 17.52 -39.91
N ALA A 7 54.41 18.46 -38.99
CA ALA A 7 54.16 18.17 -37.58
C ALA A 7 52.64 18.10 -37.38
N ALA A 8 52.11 16.91 -37.13
CA ALA A 8 50.72 16.72 -36.71
C ALA A 8 50.64 16.87 -35.19
N ALA A 9 49.96 17.93 -34.71
CA ALA A 9 49.61 18.09 -33.31
C ALA A 9 48.34 17.26 -33.02
N LEU A 10 48.49 16.15 -32.29
CA LEU A 10 47.36 15.44 -31.69
C LEU A 10 46.89 16.23 -30.46
N ALA A 11 45.74 16.88 -30.55
CA ALA A 11 45.02 17.38 -29.38
C ALA A 11 44.29 16.18 -28.74
N VAL A 12 44.84 15.65 -27.65
CA VAL A 12 44.14 14.69 -26.79
C VAL A 12 43.08 15.47 -26.01
N GLY A 13 41.84 15.43 -26.47
CA GLY A 13 40.70 15.88 -25.69
C GLY A 13 40.50 14.96 -24.49
N MET A 14 40.88 15.41 -23.29
CA MET A 14 40.43 14.77 -22.05
C MET A 14 38.92 15.00 -21.94
N THR A 15 38.13 14.00 -22.30
CA THR A 15 36.76 13.90 -21.80
C THR A 15 36.86 13.65 -20.30
N ALA A 16 36.72 14.70 -19.48
CA ALA A 16 36.43 14.51 -18.08
C ALA A 16 35.08 13.79 -18.00
N ALA A 17 35.11 12.51 -17.60
CA ALA A 17 33.90 11.84 -17.15
C ALA A 17 33.41 12.66 -15.95
N ALA A 18 32.27 13.34 -16.09
CA ALA A 18 31.59 13.89 -14.94
C ALA A 18 31.36 12.73 -13.94
N PRO A 19 31.61 12.92 -12.63
CA PRO A 19 31.23 11.90 -11.67
C PRO A 19 29.76 11.58 -11.89
N ALA A 20 29.41 10.31 -12.02
CA ALA A 20 28.01 9.90 -11.97
C ALA A 20 27.47 10.47 -10.65
N LEU A 21 26.55 11.42 -10.74
CA LEU A 21 25.87 11.94 -9.56
C LEU A 21 25.16 10.75 -8.94
N ALA A 22 25.45 10.46 -7.67
CA ALA A 22 24.77 9.40 -6.95
C ALA A 22 23.30 9.79 -6.81
N GLU A 23 22.40 8.86 -7.12
CA GLU A 23 20.95 9.04 -7.04
C GLU A 23 20.37 8.10 -5.98
N LEU A 24 19.26 8.50 -5.37
CA LEU A 24 18.50 7.66 -4.44
C LEU A 24 17.53 6.79 -5.23
N HIS A 25 17.70 5.47 -5.19
CA HIS A 25 16.93 4.56 -6.02
C HIS A 25 15.63 4.09 -5.34
N PHE A 26 14.50 4.49 -5.89
CA PHE A 26 13.16 4.05 -5.47
C PHE A 26 12.51 3.26 -6.61
N PRO A 27 12.64 1.92 -6.65
CA PRO A 27 12.02 1.12 -7.69
C PRO A 27 10.50 0.98 -7.50
N SER A 28 9.77 0.86 -8.60
CA SER A 28 8.35 0.51 -8.65
C SER A 28 8.17 -0.91 -9.16
N LEU A 29 7.64 -1.80 -8.32
CA LEU A 29 7.18 -3.13 -8.72
C LEU A 29 5.71 -3.04 -9.12
N SER A 30 5.44 -2.51 -10.31
CA SER A 30 4.09 -2.21 -10.76
C SER A 30 3.44 -3.40 -11.47
N TYR A 31 2.13 -3.29 -11.70
CA TYR A 31 1.40 -4.17 -12.61
C TYR A 31 0.40 -3.35 -13.41
N ARG A 32 0.77 -3.06 -14.66
CA ARG A 32 -0.04 -2.31 -15.62
C ARG A 32 -0.79 -3.21 -16.58
N THR A 33 -0.62 -4.53 -16.46
CA THR A 33 -1.23 -5.53 -17.32
C THR A 33 -2.02 -6.58 -16.53
N GLY A 34 -2.96 -7.25 -17.21
CA GLY A 34 -3.79 -8.30 -16.61
C GLY A 34 -5.01 -7.79 -15.83
N PRO A 35 -5.73 -8.68 -15.13
CA PRO A 35 -7.02 -8.38 -14.50
C PRO A 35 -6.95 -7.43 -13.30
N PHE A 36 -5.73 -7.12 -12.83
CA PHE A 36 -5.48 -6.23 -11.69
C PHE A 36 -4.98 -4.84 -12.12
N ALA A 37 -4.70 -4.65 -13.41
CA ALA A 37 -4.23 -3.38 -13.96
C ALA A 37 -5.10 -2.15 -13.64
N PRO A 38 -6.46 -2.25 -13.58
CA PRO A 38 -7.27 -1.09 -13.23
C PRO A 38 -6.91 -0.45 -11.88
N GLY A 39 -6.48 -1.25 -10.90
CA GLY A 39 -5.99 -0.73 -9.61
C GLY A 39 -4.50 -0.40 -9.62
N GLY A 40 -3.69 -1.19 -10.33
CA GLY A 40 -2.23 -1.06 -10.33
C GLY A 40 -1.69 0.15 -11.10
N ILE A 41 -2.32 0.52 -12.22
CA ILE A 41 -1.92 1.68 -13.04
C ILE A 41 -1.98 2.99 -12.24
N PRO A 42 -3.13 3.40 -11.68
CA PRO A 42 -3.21 4.66 -10.95
C PRO A 42 -2.31 4.69 -9.72
N PHE A 43 -2.13 3.56 -9.01
CA PHE A 43 -1.17 3.48 -7.91
C PHE A 43 0.26 3.76 -8.39
N ALA A 44 0.70 3.07 -9.46
CA ALA A 44 2.05 3.25 -9.99
C ALA A 44 2.29 4.68 -10.49
N ASP A 45 1.27 5.31 -11.08
CA ASP A 45 1.31 6.70 -11.51
C ASP A 45 1.44 7.65 -10.32
N GLY A 46 0.60 7.51 -9.29
CA GLY A 46 0.68 8.35 -8.09
C GLY A 46 2.00 8.22 -7.33
N TYR A 47 2.57 7.02 -7.29
CA TYR A 47 3.89 6.78 -6.71
C TYR A 47 4.99 7.52 -7.51
N SER A 48 4.98 7.37 -8.84
CA SER A 48 5.96 8.00 -9.74
C SER A 48 5.86 9.53 -9.75
N ASP A 49 4.64 10.06 -9.81
CA ASP A 49 4.38 11.49 -9.89
C ASP A 49 4.77 12.20 -8.60
N TYR A 50 4.59 11.58 -7.43
CA TYR A 50 5.08 12.16 -6.18
C TYR A 50 6.62 12.19 -6.11
N LEU A 51 7.31 11.13 -6.51
CA LEU A 51 8.78 11.15 -6.57
C LEU A 51 9.30 12.18 -7.58
N THR A 52 8.61 12.35 -8.70
CA THR A 52 8.88 13.39 -9.69
C THR A 52 8.65 14.78 -9.10
N LEU A 53 7.57 14.98 -8.34
CA LEU A 53 7.33 16.23 -7.62
C LEU A 53 8.48 16.59 -6.68
N ILE A 54 8.95 15.65 -5.86
CA ILE A 54 10.08 15.91 -4.93
C ILE A 54 11.34 16.29 -5.69
N ASN A 55 11.61 15.63 -6.80
CA ASN A 55 12.70 16.02 -7.68
C ASN A 55 12.54 17.46 -8.20
N GLU A 56 11.39 17.79 -8.81
CA GLU A 56 11.19 19.05 -9.53
C GLU A 56 10.91 20.27 -8.64
N ARG A 57 10.22 20.06 -7.51
CA ARG A 57 9.87 21.12 -6.54
C ARG A 57 10.99 21.32 -5.52
N ASP A 58 11.54 20.22 -4.98
CA ASP A 58 12.41 20.26 -3.80
C ASP A 58 13.90 20.04 -4.15
N GLY A 59 14.20 19.66 -5.40
CA GLY A 59 15.57 19.37 -5.84
C GLY A 59 16.05 17.97 -5.43
N GLY A 60 15.15 17.07 -5.04
CA GLY A 60 15.45 15.74 -4.50
C GLY A 60 15.39 15.70 -2.97
N ILE A 61 15.86 14.60 -2.36
CA ILE A 61 15.84 14.40 -0.91
C ILE A 61 17.19 14.80 -0.34
N GLY A 62 17.23 15.83 0.51
CA GLY A 62 18.49 16.36 1.05
C GLY A 62 19.46 16.85 -0.03
N GLY A 63 18.93 17.28 -1.18
CA GLY A 63 19.71 17.71 -2.35
C GLY A 63 20.22 16.57 -3.24
N VAL A 64 19.87 15.31 -2.97
CA VAL A 64 20.19 14.15 -3.83
C VAL A 64 18.98 13.79 -4.67
N ARG A 65 19.17 13.69 -6.00
CA ARG A 65 18.09 13.36 -6.94
C ARG A 65 17.59 11.93 -6.72
N ILE A 66 16.29 11.75 -6.92
CA ILE A 66 15.63 10.45 -6.92
C ILE A 66 15.74 9.84 -8.31
N ARG A 67 16.17 8.58 -8.39
CA ARG A 67 16.05 7.72 -9.57
C ARG A 67 14.91 6.74 -9.34
N GLN A 68 13.96 6.71 -10.25
CA GLN A 68 12.94 5.66 -10.28
C GLN A 68 13.26 4.68 -11.40
N SER A 69 13.10 3.39 -11.10
CA SER A 69 12.99 2.34 -12.11
C SER A 69 11.62 1.68 -11.98
N GLU A 70 11.15 1.02 -13.03
CA GLU A 70 9.89 0.30 -13.00
C GLU A 70 10.09 -1.13 -13.51
N CYS A 71 9.48 -2.09 -12.82
CA CYS A 71 9.46 -3.49 -13.24
C CYS A 71 8.02 -4.04 -13.21
N GLU A 72 7.54 -4.43 -14.40
CA GLU A 72 6.19 -4.98 -14.60
C GLU A 72 6.11 -6.42 -14.06
N THR A 73 5.33 -6.59 -12.99
CA THR A 73 5.08 -7.88 -12.34
C THR A 73 3.87 -8.61 -12.91
N ALA A 74 2.93 -7.91 -13.57
CA ALA A 74 1.62 -8.42 -13.96
C ALA A 74 0.84 -9.09 -12.80
N TYR A 75 1.12 -8.67 -11.56
CA TYR A 75 0.59 -9.28 -10.33
C TYR A 75 0.94 -10.78 -10.18
N ASN A 76 1.98 -11.23 -10.89
CA ASN A 76 2.43 -12.62 -10.90
C ASN A 76 3.62 -12.81 -9.96
N THR A 77 3.53 -13.84 -9.11
CA THR A 77 4.55 -14.12 -8.09
C THR A 77 5.93 -14.41 -8.67
N GLU A 78 6.03 -15.22 -9.73
CA GLU A 78 7.31 -15.57 -10.35
C GLU A 78 7.98 -14.34 -10.96
N ARG A 79 7.21 -13.54 -11.71
CA ARG A 79 7.69 -12.27 -12.28
C ARG A 79 8.09 -11.26 -11.20
N GLY A 80 7.37 -11.21 -10.08
CA GLY A 80 7.75 -10.38 -8.94
C GLY A 80 9.11 -10.76 -8.36
N VAL A 81 9.41 -12.07 -8.28
CA VAL A 81 10.73 -12.55 -7.88
C VAL A 81 11.79 -12.22 -8.92
N GLU A 82 11.48 -12.31 -10.23
CA GLU A 82 12.41 -11.89 -11.30
C GLU A 82 12.75 -10.40 -11.21
N CYS A 83 11.74 -9.54 -11.00
CA CYS A 83 11.93 -8.11 -10.76
C CYS A 83 12.87 -7.87 -9.58
N TYR A 84 12.65 -8.57 -8.46
CA TYR A 84 13.54 -8.49 -7.31
C TYR A 84 14.99 -8.87 -7.65
N GLN A 85 15.21 -9.96 -8.41
CA GLN A 85 16.57 -10.37 -8.78
C GLN A 85 17.29 -9.35 -9.66
N GLY A 86 16.56 -8.62 -10.52
CA GLY A 86 17.12 -7.53 -11.30
C GLY A 86 17.48 -6.31 -10.43
N LEU A 87 16.62 -5.99 -9.46
CA LEU A 87 16.72 -4.76 -8.66
C LEU A 87 17.67 -4.86 -7.47
N ARG A 88 17.84 -6.04 -6.87
CA ARG A 88 18.61 -6.22 -5.61
C ARG A 88 20.07 -5.74 -5.66
N GLY A 89 20.65 -5.63 -6.85
CA GLY A 89 22.03 -5.15 -7.04
C GLY A 89 22.14 -3.64 -7.34
N GLU A 90 21.01 -2.93 -7.37
CA GLU A 90 20.93 -1.50 -7.70
C GLU A 90 20.67 -0.62 -6.47
N ASP A 91 21.02 -1.09 -5.27
CA ASP A 91 20.81 -0.43 -3.98
C ASP A 91 19.38 0.14 -3.82
N PRO A 92 18.31 -0.66 -4.02
CA PRO A 92 16.95 -0.19 -3.92
C PRO A 92 16.65 0.22 -2.47
N LEU A 93 16.27 1.48 -2.27
CA LEU A 93 16.05 2.01 -0.93
C LEU A 93 14.84 1.39 -0.26
N VAL A 94 13.77 1.10 -0.99
CA VAL A 94 12.61 0.39 -0.48
C VAL A 94 11.93 -0.38 -1.62
N LEU A 95 11.43 -1.58 -1.30
CA LEU A 95 10.59 -2.37 -2.20
C LEU A 95 9.13 -2.28 -1.77
N GLN A 96 8.23 -2.06 -2.74
CA GLN A 96 6.78 -2.10 -2.53
C GLN A 96 6.16 -3.05 -3.56
N PRO A 97 6.01 -4.35 -3.25
CA PRO A 97 5.58 -5.35 -4.23
C PRO A 97 4.11 -5.29 -4.64
N LEU A 98 3.27 -4.65 -3.83
CA LEU A 98 1.83 -4.44 -4.07
C LEU A 98 1.04 -5.72 -4.33
N SER A 99 1.53 -6.86 -3.84
CA SER A 99 0.86 -8.16 -3.89
C SER A 99 1.32 -9.01 -2.71
N THR A 100 0.38 -9.54 -1.92
CA THR A 100 0.68 -10.46 -0.81
C THR A 100 1.48 -11.68 -1.27
N GLY A 101 1.17 -12.27 -2.44
CA GLY A 101 1.90 -13.45 -2.95
C GLY A 101 3.38 -13.18 -3.18
N ILE A 102 3.69 -12.10 -3.91
CA ILE A 102 5.07 -11.62 -4.11
C ILE A 102 5.72 -11.29 -2.77
N THR A 103 5.07 -10.50 -1.89
CA THR A 103 5.60 -10.14 -0.57
C THR A 103 6.09 -11.36 0.21
N TYR A 104 5.26 -12.39 0.35
CA TYR A 104 5.64 -13.60 1.10
C TYR A 104 6.89 -14.29 0.52
N GLN A 105 7.05 -14.27 -0.80
CA GLN A 105 8.26 -14.79 -1.43
C GLN A 105 9.48 -13.90 -1.19
N LEU A 106 9.29 -12.58 -1.08
CA LEU A 106 10.40 -11.66 -0.93
C LEU A 106 10.92 -11.56 0.51
N ILE A 107 10.10 -11.76 1.55
CA ILE A 107 10.49 -11.64 2.97
C ILE A 107 11.85 -12.30 3.30
N PRO A 108 12.07 -13.61 3.06
CA PRO A 108 13.35 -14.23 3.42
C PRO A 108 14.53 -13.67 2.61
N ARG A 109 14.28 -13.22 1.37
CA ARG A 109 15.30 -12.67 0.47
C ARG A 109 15.69 -11.25 0.88
N THR A 110 14.70 -10.41 1.17
CA THR A 110 14.92 -9.03 1.61
C THR A 110 15.58 -8.96 2.98
N MET A 111 15.27 -9.92 3.88
CA MET A 111 15.98 -10.07 5.14
C MET A 111 17.46 -10.46 4.94
N GLN A 112 17.74 -11.39 4.02
CA GLN A 112 19.10 -11.80 3.70
C GLN A 112 19.91 -10.68 3.04
N ASP A 113 19.28 -9.96 2.11
CA ASP A 113 19.93 -8.95 1.29
C ASP A 113 19.92 -7.56 1.93
N GLN A 114 19.30 -7.42 3.11
CA GLN A 114 19.22 -6.17 3.85
C GLN A 114 18.57 -5.03 3.06
N ILE A 115 17.45 -5.36 2.40
CA ILE A 115 16.64 -4.42 1.61
C ILE A 115 15.31 -4.24 2.32
N PRO A 116 14.90 -3.03 2.71
CA PRO A 116 13.63 -2.87 3.39
C PRO A 116 12.46 -2.96 2.41
N MET A 117 11.35 -3.47 2.90
CA MET A 117 10.11 -3.63 2.16
C MET A 117 8.98 -2.93 2.91
N HIS A 118 8.19 -2.14 2.19
CA HIS A 118 6.99 -1.50 2.73
C HIS A 118 5.73 -2.10 2.09
N THR A 119 4.89 -2.67 2.92
CA THR A 119 3.62 -3.30 2.55
C THR A 119 2.44 -2.58 3.18
N MET A 120 2.28 -1.30 2.81
CA MET A 120 1.26 -0.39 3.33
C MET A 120 -0.16 -0.94 3.14
N GLY A 121 -0.83 -1.39 4.20
CA GLY A 121 -2.20 -1.93 4.08
C GLY A 121 -2.26 -3.30 3.43
N TYR A 122 -1.15 -4.04 3.32
CA TYR A 122 -1.13 -5.41 2.80
C TYR A 122 0.05 -6.26 3.32
N GLY A 123 0.25 -7.43 2.72
CA GLY A 123 1.43 -8.26 2.96
C GLY A 123 1.23 -9.23 4.12
N ARG A 124 2.33 -9.57 4.79
CA ARG A 124 2.32 -10.43 5.98
C ARG A 124 1.93 -9.57 7.17
N THR A 125 0.74 -9.80 7.72
CA THR A 125 0.17 -8.93 8.74
C THR A 125 1.00 -8.88 10.03
N SER A 126 1.49 -10.02 10.48
CA SER A 126 2.36 -10.18 11.65
C SER A 126 3.77 -9.61 11.48
N ALA A 127 4.10 -9.02 10.33
CA ALA A 127 5.31 -8.20 10.18
C ALA A 127 5.26 -6.88 10.97
N VAL A 128 4.13 -6.58 11.65
CA VAL A 128 4.07 -5.64 12.78
C VAL A 128 5.17 -5.92 13.81
N ASN A 129 5.49 -7.19 14.09
CA ASN A 129 6.58 -7.55 15.00
C ASN A 129 7.94 -7.39 14.29
N GLY A 130 8.54 -6.21 14.45
CA GLY A 130 9.84 -5.89 13.87
C GLY A 130 11.03 -6.59 14.51
N GLU A 131 10.86 -7.30 15.64
CA GLU A 131 11.90 -8.18 16.19
C GLU A 131 12.12 -9.43 15.34
N VAL A 132 11.08 -9.88 14.63
CA VAL A 132 11.16 -11.01 13.68
C VAL A 132 11.33 -10.50 12.24
N PHE A 133 10.62 -9.42 11.89
CA PHE A 133 10.55 -8.89 10.54
C PHE A 133 11.27 -7.55 10.42
N ASN A 134 12.56 -7.50 10.76
CA ASN A 134 13.34 -6.25 10.83
C ASN A 134 13.42 -5.44 9.53
N TRP A 135 13.06 -6.04 8.40
CA TRP A 135 13.13 -5.49 7.04
C TRP A 135 11.77 -5.38 6.34
N THR A 136 10.66 -5.67 7.03
CA THR A 136 9.31 -5.56 6.45
C THR A 136 8.43 -4.70 7.35
N PHE A 137 7.76 -3.72 6.75
CA PHE A 137 6.96 -2.73 7.45
C PHE A 137 5.55 -2.66 6.85
N ASN A 138 4.51 -2.48 7.69
CA ASN A 138 3.12 -2.47 7.24
C ASN A 138 2.39 -1.16 7.50
N TYR A 139 3.00 -0.18 8.18
CA TYR A 139 2.33 1.07 8.52
C TYR A 139 1.65 1.76 7.32
N PRO A 140 0.54 2.49 7.54
CA PRO A 140 -0.07 2.75 8.85
C PRO A 140 -1.06 1.66 9.32
N ALA A 141 -1.34 0.64 8.51
CA ALA A 141 -2.32 -0.41 8.82
C ALA A 141 -2.06 -1.70 8.04
N ASN A 142 -2.62 -2.82 8.50
CA ASN A 142 -2.53 -4.14 7.86
C ASN A 142 -3.91 -4.84 7.78
N TYR A 143 -3.99 -6.03 7.18
CA TYR A 143 -5.29 -6.68 6.96
C TYR A 143 -6.06 -7.09 8.22
N TRP A 144 -5.37 -7.45 9.30
CA TRP A 144 -6.04 -7.78 10.55
C TRP A 144 -6.60 -6.53 11.22
N ASP A 145 -5.89 -5.40 11.11
CA ASP A 145 -6.42 -4.09 11.52
C ASP A 145 -7.72 -3.78 10.79
N GLY A 146 -7.73 -3.95 9.45
CA GLY A 146 -8.92 -3.71 8.64
C GLY A 146 -10.11 -4.59 9.02
N ALA A 147 -9.87 -5.88 9.28
CA ALA A 147 -10.91 -6.79 9.78
C ALA A 147 -11.48 -6.32 11.12
N SER A 148 -10.61 -5.93 12.06
CA SER A 148 -11.04 -5.44 13.37
C SER A 148 -11.78 -4.10 13.27
N VAL A 149 -11.32 -3.16 12.44
CA VAL A 149 -11.97 -1.86 12.25
C VAL A 149 -13.39 -2.01 11.69
N ILE A 150 -13.60 -2.90 10.70
CA ILE A 150 -14.95 -3.15 10.17
C ILE A 150 -15.86 -3.69 11.29
N ILE A 151 -15.39 -4.62 12.11
CA ILE A 151 -16.20 -5.16 13.21
C ILE A 151 -16.50 -4.08 14.26
N ASN A 152 -15.53 -3.23 14.61
CA ASN A 152 -15.74 -2.12 15.54
C ASN A 152 -16.78 -1.12 14.99
N TYR A 153 -16.69 -0.78 13.71
CA TYR A 153 -17.69 0.05 13.03
C TYR A 153 -19.09 -0.59 13.08
N LEU A 154 -19.19 -1.89 12.79
CA LEU A 154 -20.46 -2.60 12.83
C LEU A 154 -21.02 -2.71 14.26
N LEU A 155 -20.19 -2.88 15.28
CA LEU A 155 -20.63 -2.82 16.68
C LEU A 155 -21.27 -1.46 16.99
N GLU A 156 -20.62 -0.35 16.60
CA GLU A 156 -21.17 0.99 16.80
C GLU A 156 -22.53 1.17 16.09
N GLU A 157 -22.63 0.72 14.84
CA GLU A 157 -23.88 0.80 14.05
C GLU A 157 -25.01 -0.11 14.60
N ASN A 158 -24.70 -1.04 15.50
CA ASN A 158 -25.65 -2.00 16.07
C ASN A 158 -25.71 -1.91 17.61
N ASP A 159 -25.62 -0.70 18.16
CA ASP A 159 -25.77 -0.40 19.59
C ASP A 159 -24.82 -1.22 20.51
N GLY A 160 -23.64 -1.56 20.00
CA GLY A 160 -22.61 -2.30 20.70
C GLY A 160 -22.77 -3.82 20.72
N SER A 161 -23.65 -4.40 19.90
CA SER A 161 -23.82 -5.86 19.81
C SER A 161 -23.96 -6.35 18.37
N LEU A 162 -23.29 -7.46 18.06
CA LEU A 162 -23.46 -8.22 16.83
C LEU A 162 -24.09 -9.59 17.09
N ASP A 163 -24.70 -9.79 18.26
CA ASP A 163 -25.45 -11.00 18.57
C ASP A 163 -26.54 -11.23 17.51
N ASP A 164 -26.68 -12.49 17.09
CA ASP A 164 -27.62 -12.93 16.05
C ASP A 164 -27.41 -12.31 14.66
N LYS A 165 -26.34 -11.52 14.44
CA LYS A 165 -25.98 -11.02 13.11
C LYS A 165 -25.27 -12.10 12.30
N LYS A 166 -25.46 -12.07 10.99
CA LYS A 166 -24.69 -12.87 10.03
C LYS A 166 -23.85 -11.98 9.13
N ILE A 167 -22.54 -12.21 9.13
CA ILE A 167 -21.58 -11.48 8.30
C ILE A 167 -20.98 -12.43 7.29
N ALA A 168 -21.13 -12.11 6.00
CA ALA A 168 -20.50 -12.85 4.93
C ALA A 168 -19.19 -12.19 4.49
N LEU A 169 -18.07 -12.90 4.61
CA LEU A 169 -16.81 -12.53 3.97
C LEU A 169 -16.80 -13.06 2.52
N LEU A 170 -16.88 -12.17 1.55
CA LEU A 170 -16.64 -12.46 0.14
C LEU A 170 -15.17 -12.12 -0.20
N TYR A 171 -14.37 -13.11 -0.60
CA TYR A 171 -12.92 -12.89 -0.73
C TYR A 171 -12.33 -13.48 -2.01
N HIS A 172 -11.33 -12.79 -2.55
CA HIS A 172 -10.50 -13.30 -3.63
C HIS A 172 -9.73 -14.54 -3.12
N ASN A 173 -9.87 -15.69 -3.79
CA ASN A 173 -9.30 -16.95 -3.34
C ASN A 173 -7.77 -17.04 -3.57
N SER A 174 -7.03 -16.20 -2.85
CA SER A 174 -5.57 -16.15 -2.78
C SER A 174 -5.13 -15.93 -1.34
N ALA A 175 -3.82 -15.83 -1.09
CA ALA A 175 -3.29 -15.45 0.22
C ALA A 175 -3.93 -14.15 0.72
N PHE A 176 -4.00 -13.12 -0.13
CA PHE A 176 -4.63 -11.83 0.18
C PHE A 176 -6.05 -11.96 0.74
N GLY A 177 -6.98 -12.63 0.04
CA GLY A 177 -8.37 -12.66 0.49
C GLY A 177 -8.60 -13.56 1.70
N ARG A 178 -7.63 -14.42 2.05
CA ARG A 178 -7.69 -15.29 3.22
C ARG A 178 -7.13 -14.64 4.49
N GLU A 179 -6.34 -13.57 4.36
CA GLU A 179 -5.75 -12.82 5.48
C GLU A 179 -6.72 -12.44 6.60
N PRO A 180 -7.97 -11.96 6.34
CA PRO A 180 -8.87 -11.55 7.42
C PRO A 180 -9.56 -12.73 8.11
N ILE A 181 -9.51 -13.96 7.56
CA ILE A 181 -10.29 -15.09 8.07
C ILE A 181 -9.94 -15.41 9.54
N PRO A 182 -8.67 -15.52 9.95
CA PRO A 182 -8.34 -15.82 11.34
C PRO A 182 -8.86 -14.75 12.32
N THR A 183 -8.74 -13.46 11.95
CA THR A 183 -9.21 -12.34 12.78
C THR A 183 -10.73 -12.35 12.89
N LEU A 184 -11.43 -12.51 11.77
CA LEU A 184 -12.89 -12.55 11.75
C LEU A 184 -13.45 -13.77 12.51
N THR A 185 -12.77 -14.91 12.47
CA THR A 185 -13.17 -16.09 13.27
C THR A 185 -13.10 -15.78 14.76
N ARG A 186 -11.98 -15.23 15.26
CA ARG A 186 -11.86 -14.86 16.70
C ARG A 186 -12.90 -13.81 17.09
N LEU A 187 -13.09 -12.79 16.26
CA LEU A 187 -14.11 -11.76 16.49
C LEU A 187 -15.53 -12.34 16.45
N SER A 188 -15.80 -13.32 15.60
CA SER A 188 -17.13 -13.98 15.55
C SER A 188 -17.43 -14.74 16.84
N GLU A 189 -16.43 -15.43 17.39
CA GLU A 189 -16.56 -16.15 18.66
C GLU A 189 -16.73 -15.20 19.84
N ARG A 190 -16.08 -14.03 19.80
CA ARG A 190 -16.12 -13.04 20.87
C ARG A 190 -17.36 -12.15 20.85
N GLU A 191 -17.77 -11.69 19.66
CA GLU A 191 -18.84 -10.71 19.47
C GLU A 191 -20.20 -11.33 19.06
N GLY A 192 -20.27 -12.66 18.94
CA GLY A 192 -21.55 -13.40 18.83
C GLY A 192 -22.18 -13.48 17.44
N PHE A 193 -21.50 -13.00 16.38
CA PHE A 193 -22.03 -13.06 15.01
C PHE A 193 -21.71 -14.39 14.30
N GLU A 194 -22.57 -14.81 13.38
CA GLU A 194 -22.30 -15.91 12.46
C GLU A 194 -21.40 -15.45 11.31
N LEU A 195 -20.22 -16.05 11.18
CA LEU A 195 -19.32 -15.81 10.05
C LEU A 195 -19.55 -16.82 8.92
N LEU A 196 -19.85 -16.31 7.73
CA LEU A 196 -19.91 -17.09 6.49
C LEU A 196 -18.75 -16.69 5.57
N THR A 197 -17.89 -17.63 5.19
CA THR A 197 -16.78 -17.35 4.25
C THR A 197 -17.08 -17.87 2.84
N ILE A 198 -16.88 -17.02 1.83
CA ILE A 198 -17.20 -17.32 0.43
C ILE A 198 -16.03 -16.92 -0.47
N GLY A 199 -15.35 -17.92 -1.02
CA GLY A 199 -14.22 -17.71 -1.93
C GLY A 199 -14.65 -17.47 -3.38
N VAL A 200 -13.95 -16.56 -4.04
CA VAL A 200 -14.08 -16.25 -5.47
C VAL A 200 -12.74 -16.50 -6.16
N ASP A 201 -12.70 -17.45 -7.09
CA ASP A 201 -11.49 -17.78 -7.83
C ASP A 201 -11.10 -16.67 -8.84
N SER A 202 -9.80 -16.45 -8.99
CA SER A 202 -9.26 -15.50 -9.97
C SER A 202 -9.70 -15.86 -11.40
N PRO A 203 -10.09 -14.88 -12.25
CA PRO A 203 -10.02 -13.43 -12.02
C PRO A 203 -11.27 -12.84 -11.33
N GLY A 204 -12.24 -13.64 -10.93
CA GLY A 204 -13.43 -13.17 -10.19
C GLY A 204 -14.51 -12.50 -11.04
N GLN A 205 -14.54 -12.72 -12.35
CA GLN A 205 -15.59 -12.21 -13.24
C GLN A 205 -16.89 -13.03 -13.20
N GLN A 206 -16.84 -14.25 -12.68
CA GLN A 206 -18.00 -15.14 -12.55
C GLN A 206 -18.28 -15.39 -11.07
N GLN A 207 -19.34 -14.77 -10.55
CA GLN A 207 -19.68 -14.83 -9.13
C GLN A 207 -21.13 -15.24 -8.85
N SER A 208 -21.90 -15.61 -9.88
CA SER A 208 -23.34 -15.87 -9.71
C SER A 208 -23.64 -16.96 -8.67
N SER A 209 -22.80 -18.00 -8.55
CA SER A 209 -22.96 -19.01 -7.49
C SER A 209 -22.77 -18.46 -6.09
N GLN A 210 -21.78 -17.58 -5.89
CA GLN A 210 -21.49 -16.94 -4.63
C GLN A 210 -22.63 -16.00 -4.22
N TRP A 211 -23.14 -15.20 -5.16
CA TRP A 211 -24.25 -14.30 -4.90
C TRP A 211 -25.60 -15.01 -4.75
N LEU A 212 -25.80 -16.16 -5.41
CA LEU A 212 -26.94 -17.05 -5.12
C LEU A 212 -26.86 -17.60 -3.69
N GLN A 213 -25.66 -17.94 -3.20
CA GLN A 213 -25.45 -18.34 -1.81
C GLN A 213 -25.72 -17.17 -0.86
N ILE A 214 -25.15 -15.99 -1.07
CA ILE A 214 -25.41 -14.79 -0.25
C ILE A 214 -26.93 -14.52 -0.16
N ARG A 215 -27.64 -14.56 -1.29
CA ARG A 215 -29.09 -14.38 -1.32
C ARG A 215 -29.85 -15.45 -0.51
N ARG A 216 -29.38 -16.69 -0.50
CA ARG A 216 -29.99 -17.80 0.25
C ARG A 216 -29.72 -17.69 1.75
N GLU A 217 -28.48 -17.38 2.12
CA GLU A 217 -28.05 -17.29 3.52
C GLU A 217 -28.52 -15.99 4.20
N ARG A 218 -28.86 -14.97 3.41
CA ARG A 218 -29.41 -13.67 3.86
C ARG A 218 -28.57 -13.03 4.98
N PRO A 219 -27.25 -12.83 4.78
CA PRO A 219 -26.43 -12.14 5.77
C PRO A 219 -26.90 -10.70 5.96
N ASP A 220 -26.75 -10.16 7.17
CA ASP A 220 -27.01 -8.76 7.49
C ASP A 220 -25.99 -7.85 6.80
N TYR A 221 -24.73 -8.29 6.74
CA TYR A 221 -23.61 -7.58 6.14
C TYR A 221 -22.82 -8.47 5.20
N VAL A 222 -22.32 -7.88 4.12
CA VAL A 222 -21.26 -8.47 3.30
C VAL A 222 -20.02 -7.63 3.48
N ILE A 223 -18.91 -8.27 3.81
CA ILE A 223 -17.59 -7.63 3.84
C ILE A 223 -16.75 -8.23 2.72
N MET A 224 -15.94 -7.43 2.02
CA MET A 224 -15.18 -7.89 0.85
C MET A 224 -13.69 -7.62 0.92
N TRP A 225 -12.93 -8.70 0.75
CA TRP A 225 -11.51 -8.68 0.42
C TRP A 225 -11.33 -9.07 -1.05
N GLY A 226 -11.70 -8.15 -1.93
CA GLY A 226 -11.59 -8.33 -3.38
C GLY A 226 -10.47 -7.48 -3.98
N TRP A 227 -10.04 -7.82 -5.19
CA TRP A 227 -9.07 -7.02 -5.94
C TRP A 227 -9.35 -7.04 -7.45
N GLY A 228 -9.05 -5.94 -8.12
CA GLY A 228 -9.20 -5.81 -9.58
C GLY A 228 -10.64 -6.04 -10.05
N VAL A 229 -10.79 -6.71 -11.19
CA VAL A 229 -12.11 -6.93 -11.83
C VAL A 229 -13.13 -7.70 -10.96
N MET A 230 -12.68 -8.38 -9.90
CA MET A 230 -13.57 -9.02 -8.94
C MET A 230 -14.48 -8.01 -8.23
N ASN A 231 -13.96 -6.84 -7.87
CA ASN A 231 -14.67 -5.86 -7.06
C ASN A 231 -15.93 -5.33 -7.76
N SER A 232 -15.77 -4.80 -8.97
CA SER A 232 -16.89 -4.27 -9.76
C SER A 232 -17.92 -5.35 -10.09
N THR A 233 -17.48 -6.58 -10.33
CA THR A 233 -18.38 -7.73 -10.54
C THR A 233 -19.18 -8.04 -9.28
N ALA A 234 -18.54 -8.04 -8.11
CA ALA A 234 -19.19 -8.29 -6.82
C ALA A 234 -20.26 -7.22 -6.54
N ILE A 235 -19.92 -5.94 -6.70
CA ILE A 235 -20.84 -4.82 -6.47
C ILE A 235 -22.01 -4.87 -7.48
N GLN A 236 -21.74 -5.21 -8.76
CA GLN A 236 -22.79 -5.40 -9.76
C GLN A 236 -23.75 -6.54 -9.42
N GLU A 237 -23.24 -7.69 -8.98
CA GLU A 237 -24.07 -8.83 -8.59
C GLU A 237 -24.91 -8.53 -7.34
N ALA A 238 -24.33 -7.80 -6.38
CA ALA A 238 -25.04 -7.31 -5.21
C ALA A 238 -26.22 -6.40 -5.60
N ALA A 239 -25.99 -5.47 -6.54
CA ALA A 239 -27.04 -4.61 -7.11
C ALA A 239 -28.12 -5.43 -7.85
N ASN A 240 -27.72 -6.45 -8.63
CA ASN A 240 -28.63 -7.33 -9.36
C ASN A 240 -29.61 -8.06 -8.43
N ILE A 241 -29.16 -8.45 -7.23
CA ILE A 241 -30.01 -9.10 -6.22
C ILE A 241 -30.66 -8.12 -5.25
N ARG A 242 -30.43 -6.81 -5.41
CA ARG A 242 -30.91 -5.73 -4.53
C ARG A 242 -30.45 -5.89 -3.08
N PHE A 243 -29.20 -6.31 -2.90
CA PHE A 243 -28.56 -6.25 -1.59
C PHE A 243 -28.41 -4.77 -1.16
N PRO A 244 -28.67 -4.42 0.11
CA PRO A 244 -28.47 -3.05 0.61
C PRO A 244 -26.99 -2.66 0.53
N MET A 245 -26.65 -1.73 -0.35
CA MET A 245 -25.25 -1.34 -0.61
C MET A 245 -24.58 -0.72 0.63
N GLU A 246 -25.35 -0.05 1.48
CA GLU A 246 -24.91 0.51 2.76
C GLU A 246 -24.44 -0.55 3.79
N ASN A 247 -24.79 -1.83 3.55
CA ASN A 247 -24.34 -2.98 4.33
C ASN A 247 -23.27 -3.81 3.60
N PHE A 248 -22.80 -3.33 2.45
CA PHE A 248 -21.70 -3.94 1.71
C PHE A 248 -20.43 -3.11 1.91
N ILE A 249 -19.46 -3.65 2.64
CA ILE A 249 -18.25 -2.94 3.06
C ILE A 249 -17.00 -3.62 2.47
N GLY A 250 -16.29 -2.93 1.58
CA GLY A 250 -14.98 -3.37 1.10
C GLY A 250 -13.85 -3.07 2.09
N VAL A 251 -12.79 -3.87 2.05
CA VAL A 251 -11.48 -3.41 2.52
C VAL A 251 -11.00 -2.25 1.63
N TRP A 252 -9.99 -1.49 2.04
CA TRP A 252 -9.49 -0.33 1.29
C TRP A 252 -9.04 -0.63 -0.15
N TRP A 253 -8.64 -1.86 -0.48
CA TRP A 253 -8.35 -2.30 -1.85
C TRP A 253 -9.61 -2.59 -2.70
N SER A 254 -10.78 -2.50 -2.10
CA SER A 254 -12.09 -2.67 -2.73
C SER A 254 -12.91 -1.39 -2.73
N GLY A 255 -12.29 -0.23 -2.54
CA GLY A 255 -12.95 1.06 -2.37
C GLY A 255 -12.45 2.15 -3.31
N SER A 256 -12.17 1.82 -4.57
CA SER A 256 -11.70 2.77 -5.58
C SER A 256 -12.76 3.10 -6.63
N GLU A 257 -12.56 4.17 -7.38
CA GLU A 257 -13.40 4.59 -8.49
C GLU A 257 -13.56 3.48 -9.54
N GLN A 258 -12.51 2.69 -9.76
CA GLN A 258 -12.49 1.58 -10.74
C GLN A 258 -13.42 0.43 -10.31
N ASP A 259 -13.75 0.33 -9.03
CA ASP A 259 -14.63 -0.69 -8.48
C ASP A 259 -16.11 -0.30 -8.68
N VAL A 260 -16.43 0.99 -8.58
CA VAL A 260 -17.81 1.50 -8.51
C VAL A 260 -18.31 2.17 -9.78
N ILE A 261 -17.44 2.87 -10.54
CA ILE A 261 -17.82 3.57 -11.78
C ILE A 261 -18.48 2.62 -12.79
N PRO A 262 -17.95 1.39 -13.05
CA PRO A 262 -18.56 0.48 -14.02
C PRO A 262 -19.99 0.04 -13.66
N VAL A 263 -20.34 0.04 -12.37
CA VAL A 263 -21.65 -0.37 -11.85
C VAL A 263 -22.68 0.77 -11.95
N GLY A 264 -22.22 2.01 -11.97
CA GLY A 264 -23.07 3.20 -12.05
C GLY A 264 -23.96 3.37 -10.81
N ALA A 265 -25.23 3.72 -11.01
CA ALA A 265 -26.16 4.01 -9.91
C ALA A 265 -26.37 2.83 -8.95
N GLY A 266 -26.13 1.59 -9.39
CA GLY A 266 -26.25 0.40 -8.56
C GLY A 266 -25.23 0.31 -7.41
N ALA A 267 -24.13 1.06 -7.49
CA ALA A 267 -23.12 1.13 -6.43
C ALA A 267 -23.40 2.23 -5.38
N HIS A 268 -24.44 3.05 -5.56
CA HIS A 268 -24.73 4.13 -4.60
C HIS A 268 -24.93 3.58 -3.19
N GLY A 269 -24.24 4.17 -2.21
CA GLY A 269 -24.28 3.74 -0.82
C GLY A 269 -23.25 2.66 -0.45
N TYR A 270 -22.52 2.09 -1.41
CA TYR A 270 -21.44 1.13 -1.15
C TYR A 270 -20.38 1.75 -0.24
N LYS A 271 -19.90 1.00 0.75
CA LYS A 271 -18.90 1.45 1.72
C LYS A 271 -17.58 0.72 1.51
N ALA A 272 -16.49 1.36 1.92
CA ALA A 272 -15.19 0.71 2.05
C ALA A 272 -14.36 1.34 3.17
N LEU A 273 -13.36 0.62 3.67
CA LEU A 273 -12.34 1.23 4.50
C LEU A 273 -11.50 2.24 3.69
N ALA A 274 -10.96 3.23 4.38
CA ALA A 274 -9.98 4.18 3.85
C ALA A 274 -8.80 4.31 4.84
N MET A 275 -7.58 4.16 4.35
CA MET A 275 -6.34 4.38 5.13
C MET A 275 -5.75 5.78 4.90
N HIS A 276 -6.41 6.57 4.05
CA HIS A 276 -6.04 7.93 3.71
C HIS A 276 -7.30 8.72 3.27
N GLY A 277 -7.16 10.04 3.10
CA GLY A 277 -8.20 10.94 2.63
C GLY A 277 -8.65 10.68 1.19
N THR A 278 -9.81 11.21 0.82
CA THR A 278 -10.41 11.02 -0.51
C THR A 278 -10.48 12.34 -1.29
N GLY A 279 -10.51 12.25 -2.61
CA GLY A 279 -10.62 13.41 -3.48
C GLY A 279 -9.33 14.20 -3.64
N ARG A 280 -9.47 15.43 -4.14
CA ARG A 280 -8.37 16.30 -4.58
C ARG A 280 -8.24 17.59 -3.78
N ASP A 281 -9.02 17.77 -2.71
CA ASP A 281 -9.03 19.01 -1.92
C ASP A 281 -7.86 19.06 -0.92
N TYR A 282 -6.63 18.91 -1.44
CA TYR A 282 -5.38 18.95 -0.68
C TYR A 282 -4.33 19.76 -1.46
N PRO A 283 -3.60 20.70 -0.83
CA PRO A 283 -2.61 21.54 -1.51
C PRO A 283 -1.58 20.79 -2.35
N VAL A 284 -1.20 19.56 -1.96
CA VAL A 284 -0.24 18.74 -2.73
C VAL A 284 -0.69 18.48 -4.17
N TYR A 285 -2.00 18.42 -4.45
CA TYR A 285 -2.49 18.18 -5.81
C TYR A 285 -2.35 19.40 -6.72
N ASP A 286 -2.31 20.61 -6.16
CA ASP A 286 -1.99 21.82 -6.92
C ASP A 286 -0.50 21.87 -7.28
N ASP A 287 0.34 21.41 -6.37
CA ASP A 287 1.77 21.21 -6.63
C ASP A 287 2.00 20.13 -7.69
N LEU A 288 1.35 18.97 -7.59
CA LEU A 288 1.40 17.93 -8.63
C LEU A 288 0.94 18.47 -9.99
N GLN A 289 -0.13 19.26 -10.02
CA GLN A 289 -0.59 19.90 -11.24
C GLN A 289 0.50 20.81 -11.84
N THR A 290 1.05 21.70 -11.01
CA THR A 290 1.97 22.76 -11.45
C THR A 290 3.35 22.24 -11.85
N TYR A 291 3.91 21.33 -11.06
CA TYR A 291 5.30 20.88 -11.20
C TYR A 291 5.43 19.60 -12.02
N VAL A 292 4.36 18.79 -12.13
CA VAL A 292 4.41 17.50 -12.84
C VAL A 292 3.51 17.51 -14.07
N VAL A 293 2.20 17.69 -13.90
CA VAL A 293 1.24 17.54 -15.01
C VAL A 293 1.39 18.63 -16.06
N ASP A 294 1.37 19.91 -15.67
CA ASP A 294 1.45 21.06 -16.60
C ASP A 294 2.80 21.13 -17.33
N ARG A 295 3.83 20.49 -16.78
CA ARG A 295 5.16 20.36 -17.39
C ARG A 295 5.29 19.14 -18.29
N GLY A 296 4.26 18.30 -18.39
CA GLY A 296 4.25 17.08 -19.20
C GLY A 296 5.14 15.97 -18.63
N LEU A 297 5.32 15.94 -17.31
CA LEU A 297 6.16 14.97 -16.60
C LEU A 297 5.36 13.86 -15.90
N ALA A 298 4.03 13.86 -16.03
CA ALA A 298 3.19 12.82 -15.42
C ALA A 298 3.50 11.44 -16.02
N ALA A 299 3.57 10.42 -15.16
CA ALA A 299 3.78 9.02 -15.52
C ALA A 299 2.59 8.45 -16.31
N GLY A 300 1.39 8.96 -16.03
CA GLY A 300 0.15 8.63 -16.73
C GLY A 300 -0.38 9.79 -17.58
N THR A 301 -1.70 9.89 -17.67
CA THR A 301 -2.37 10.98 -18.41
C THR A 301 -2.57 12.26 -17.58
N GLY A 302 -2.26 12.22 -16.28
CA GLY A 302 -2.59 13.27 -15.31
C GLY A 302 -4.08 13.32 -14.91
N GLY A 303 -4.94 12.45 -15.46
CA GLY A 303 -6.38 12.45 -15.20
C GLY A 303 -6.80 11.80 -13.88
N GLU A 304 -5.89 11.12 -13.18
CA GLU A 304 -6.17 10.34 -11.96
C GLU A 304 -5.87 11.13 -10.67
N LEU A 305 -5.52 12.41 -10.75
CA LEU A 305 -5.23 13.22 -9.55
C LEU A 305 -6.42 13.22 -8.57
N GLY A 306 -6.17 12.72 -7.36
CA GLY A 306 -7.15 12.64 -6.28
C GLY A 306 -7.99 11.36 -6.26
N THR A 307 -7.89 10.49 -7.27
CA THR A 307 -8.58 9.18 -7.22
C THR A 307 -7.94 8.29 -6.16
N VAL A 308 -8.73 7.42 -5.54
CA VAL A 308 -8.32 6.67 -4.34
C VAL A 308 -7.01 5.91 -4.56
N ASN A 309 -6.86 5.19 -5.68
CA ASN A 309 -5.65 4.42 -5.94
C ASN A 309 -4.43 5.30 -6.29
N TYR A 310 -4.63 6.41 -7.00
CA TYR A 310 -3.56 7.38 -7.26
C TYR A 310 -3.05 7.99 -5.94
N SER A 311 -3.97 8.47 -5.13
CA SER A 311 -3.71 9.03 -3.80
C SER A 311 -2.99 8.04 -2.89
N ARG A 312 -3.30 6.74 -3.02
CA ARG A 312 -2.60 5.68 -2.29
C ARG A 312 -1.16 5.47 -2.74
N GLY A 313 -0.91 5.49 -4.05
CA GLY A 313 0.45 5.44 -4.60
C GLY A 313 1.29 6.63 -4.15
N MET A 314 0.70 7.82 -4.23
CA MET A 314 1.30 9.06 -3.73
C MET A 314 1.60 8.97 -2.23
N TYR A 315 0.66 8.46 -1.42
CA TYR A 315 0.86 8.31 0.02
C TYR A 315 2.01 7.34 0.35
N ALA A 316 2.09 6.21 -0.35
CA ALA A 316 3.19 5.27 -0.24
C ALA A 316 4.54 5.89 -0.61
N ALA A 317 4.60 6.74 -1.64
CA ALA A 317 5.81 7.47 -2.01
C ALA A 317 6.17 8.53 -0.95
N MET A 318 5.18 9.24 -0.42
CA MET A 318 5.37 10.23 0.65
C MET A 318 6.02 9.59 1.87
N LEU A 319 5.47 8.48 2.36
CA LEU A 319 6.02 7.77 3.50
C LEU A 319 7.45 7.28 3.26
N ALA A 320 7.75 6.82 2.04
CA ALA A 320 9.10 6.41 1.65
C ALA A 320 10.08 7.60 1.59
N VAL A 321 9.64 8.76 1.13
CA VAL A 321 10.45 9.99 1.11
C VAL A 321 10.73 10.49 2.51
N GLU A 322 9.73 10.51 3.40
CA GLU A 322 9.91 10.95 4.79
C GLU A 322 10.83 9.99 5.56
N ALA A 323 10.69 8.67 5.38
CA ALA A 323 11.63 7.71 5.96
C ALA A 323 13.07 7.90 5.44
N ALA A 324 13.25 8.26 4.16
CA ALA A 324 14.57 8.57 3.63
C ALA A 324 15.17 9.85 4.24
N LYS A 325 14.35 10.89 4.49
CA LYS A 325 14.80 12.10 5.20
C LYS A 325 15.25 11.77 6.62
N VAL A 326 14.48 10.95 7.35
CA VAL A 326 14.86 10.47 8.69
C VAL A 326 16.17 9.67 8.63
N ALA A 327 16.35 8.81 7.63
CA ALA A 327 17.62 8.09 7.44
C ALA A 327 18.81 9.04 7.18
N GLN A 328 18.63 10.07 6.34
CA GLN A 328 19.67 11.08 6.10
C GLN A 328 20.04 11.82 7.38
N GLU A 329 19.06 12.14 8.24
CA GLU A 329 19.29 12.76 9.54
C GLU A 329 20.05 11.84 10.49
N ILE A 330 19.60 10.59 10.66
CA ILE A 330 20.23 9.60 11.54
C ILE A 330 21.70 9.38 11.19
N HIS A 331 22.01 9.30 9.90
CA HIS A 331 23.35 8.95 9.43
C HIS A 331 24.21 10.15 9.00
N GLY A 332 23.64 11.37 8.94
CA GLY A 332 24.35 12.59 8.56
C GLY A 332 24.88 12.59 7.13
N VAL A 333 24.27 11.83 6.22
CA VAL A 333 24.67 11.69 4.81
C VAL A 333 23.49 11.86 3.87
N GLY A 334 23.70 12.50 2.72
CA GLY A 334 22.66 12.63 1.68
C GLY A 334 22.43 11.33 0.90
N GLN A 335 23.51 10.62 0.55
CA GLN A 335 23.41 9.32 -0.13
C GLN A 335 23.29 8.21 0.92
N ILE A 336 22.07 7.75 1.17
CA ILE A 336 21.78 6.64 2.08
C ILE A 336 21.85 5.28 1.36
N THR A 337 22.13 4.23 2.11
CA THR A 337 22.05 2.83 1.65
C THR A 337 20.69 2.22 2.03
N PRO A 338 20.32 1.03 1.49
CA PRO A 338 19.11 0.32 1.91
C PRO A 338 19.07 0.03 3.43
N ALA A 339 20.22 -0.29 4.04
CA ALA A 339 20.32 -0.49 5.49
C ALA A 339 20.05 0.80 6.29
N MET A 340 20.56 1.94 5.83
CA MET A 340 20.27 3.24 6.43
C MET A 340 18.80 3.63 6.24
N MET A 341 18.22 3.32 5.08
CA MET A 341 16.79 3.53 4.81
C MET A 341 15.92 2.74 5.79
N ARG A 342 16.28 1.48 6.09
CA ARG A 342 15.61 0.69 7.13
C ARG A 342 15.62 1.40 8.48
N ASP A 343 16.75 1.99 8.88
CA ASP A 343 16.84 2.72 10.14
C ASP A 343 15.92 3.95 10.14
N GLY A 344 15.80 4.65 9.01
CA GLY A 344 14.81 5.72 8.82
C GLY A 344 13.37 5.22 8.94
N MET A 345 13.02 4.11 8.29
CA MET A 345 11.68 3.51 8.36
C MET A 345 11.32 3.05 9.78
N ALA A 346 12.29 2.50 10.53
CA ALA A 346 12.11 2.03 11.90
C ALA A 346 12.11 3.13 12.97
N ASN A 347 12.28 4.39 12.57
CA ASN A 347 12.18 5.58 13.45
C ASN A 347 11.26 6.64 12.83
N LEU A 348 10.38 6.25 11.90
CA LEU A 348 9.49 7.17 11.21
C LEU A 348 8.42 7.68 12.19
N VAL A 349 8.28 8.99 12.28
CA VAL A 349 7.21 9.65 13.03
C VAL A 349 6.41 10.53 12.07
N ILE A 350 5.14 10.17 11.88
CA ILE A 350 4.18 10.96 11.10
C ILE A 350 3.25 11.68 12.08
N THR A 351 3.32 13.00 12.09
CA THR A 351 2.44 13.87 12.87
C THR A 351 1.47 14.61 11.95
N GLU A 352 0.38 15.12 12.51
CA GLU A 352 -0.52 16.00 11.74
C GLU A 352 0.21 17.27 11.28
N GLU A 353 1.09 17.86 12.10
CA GLU A 353 1.90 19.02 11.70
C GLU A 353 2.79 18.72 10.48
N LEU A 354 3.39 17.52 10.43
CA LEU A 354 4.15 17.09 9.26
C LEU A 354 3.22 16.95 8.05
N MET A 355 2.08 16.29 8.19
CA MET A 355 1.10 16.12 7.12
C MET A 355 0.58 17.46 6.57
N GLU A 356 0.24 18.42 7.44
CA GLU A 356 -0.12 19.79 7.06
C GLU A 356 1.00 20.47 6.28
N SER A 357 2.25 20.36 6.75
CA SER A 357 3.42 20.96 6.07
C SER A 357 3.69 20.36 4.68
N LEU A 358 3.27 19.11 4.45
CA LEU A 358 3.35 18.41 3.17
C LEU A 358 2.15 18.70 2.26
N GLY A 359 1.21 19.54 2.70
CA GLY A 359 -0.01 19.86 1.95
C GLY A 359 -1.05 18.74 1.99
N LEU A 360 -1.08 17.96 3.07
CA LEU A 360 -1.92 16.78 3.27
C LEU A 360 -2.68 16.81 4.63
N PRO A 361 -3.30 17.93 5.04
CA PRO A 361 -3.99 18.04 6.34
C PRO A 361 -5.05 16.95 6.53
N GLY A 362 -4.98 16.16 7.61
CA GLY A 362 -5.92 15.09 7.93
C GLY A 362 -5.96 13.94 6.91
N PHE A 363 -5.00 13.87 6.00
CA PHE A 363 -5.02 12.88 4.91
C PHE A 363 -4.66 11.47 5.37
N GLY A 364 -3.95 11.28 6.48
CA GLY A 364 -3.54 9.97 7.00
C GLY A 364 -3.48 10.00 8.52
N PRO A 365 -3.45 8.85 9.20
CA PRO A 365 -3.35 8.85 10.65
C PRO A 365 -1.96 9.31 11.09
N ALA A 366 -1.87 9.96 12.25
CA ALA A 366 -0.59 10.13 12.92
C ALA A 366 -0.12 8.79 13.51
N PHE A 367 1.18 8.49 13.39
CA PHE A 367 1.78 7.27 13.94
C PHE A 367 3.29 7.40 14.15
N GLU A 368 3.82 6.54 15.00
CA GLU A 368 5.26 6.34 15.19
C GLU A 368 5.57 4.86 14.89
N VAL A 369 6.75 4.63 14.31
CA VAL A 369 7.29 3.31 14.04
C VAL A 369 8.47 3.07 14.96
N ASP A 370 8.47 1.90 15.59
CA ASP A 370 9.60 1.39 16.37
C ASP A 370 9.80 -0.11 16.09
N CYS A 371 10.83 -0.70 16.68
CA CYS A 371 11.14 -2.12 16.49
C CYS A 371 9.99 -3.07 16.86
N THR A 372 9.16 -2.72 17.83
CA THR A 372 8.05 -3.56 18.30
C THR A 372 6.76 -3.29 17.54
N ASN A 373 6.69 -2.19 16.78
CA ASN A 373 5.54 -1.82 15.97
C ASN A 373 5.94 -1.26 14.61
N HIS A 374 6.11 -2.17 13.65
CA HIS A 374 6.23 -1.85 12.22
C HIS A 374 4.88 -1.55 11.53
N GLY A 375 3.77 -1.58 12.28
CA GLY A 375 2.41 -1.50 11.76
C GLY A 375 1.72 -0.14 11.90
N GLY A 376 2.27 0.80 12.68
CA GLY A 376 1.63 2.09 12.94
C GLY A 376 0.41 1.98 13.88
N THR A 377 -0.64 2.79 13.65
CA THR A 377 -1.86 2.81 14.50
C THR A 377 -2.92 1.80 14.09
N GLY A 378 -2.88 1.32 12.85
CA GLY A 378 -3.88 0.40 12.30
C GLY A 378 -5.23 1.06 12.05
N ALA A 379 -5.32 2.38 12.22
CA ALA A 379 -6.57 3.10 12.09
C ALA A 379 -7.04 3.15 10.64
N ALA A 380 -8.36 3.09 10.45
CA ALA A 380 -8.99 3.36 9.17
C ALA A 380 -10.30 4.14 9.37
N MET A 381 -10.70 4.88 8.33
CA MET A 381 -12.01 5.52 8.25
C MET A 381 -12.95 4.66 7.40
N ILE A 382 -14.25 4.93 7.45
CA ILE A 382 -15.21 4.45 6.47
C ILE A 382 -15.46 5.54 5.43
N GLN A 383 -15.33 5.17 4.16
CA GLN A 383 -15.78 5.97 3.02
C GLN A 383 -17.04 5.36 2.40
N GLN A 384 -17.92 6.20 1.88
CA GLN A 384 -19.15 5.80 1.19
C GLN A 384 -19.24 6.45 -0.19
N TRP A 385 -19.61 5.65 -1.20
CA TRP A 385 -19.74 6.09 -2.57
C TRP A 385 -21.08 6.79 -2.83
N ASP A 386 -21.03 8.04 -3.29
CA ASP A 386 -22.19 8.73 -3.87
C ASP A 386 -22.14 8.65 -5.39
N ALA A 387 -22.93 7.74 -5.99
CA ALA A 387 -23.02 7.63 -7.44
C ALA A 387 -23.58 8.87 -8.17
N ASN A 388 -24.30 9.77 -7.48
CA ASN A 388 -24.84 10.99 -8.08
C ASN A 388 -23.74 12.04 -8.25
N ALA A 389 -22.96 12.27 -7.20
CA ALA A 389 -21.81 13.17 -7.21
C ALA A 389 -20.57 12.53 -7.87
N ARG A 390 -20.54 11.19 -7.93
CA ARG A 390 -19.41 10.37 -8.40
C ARG A 390 -18.17 10.58 -7.54
N GLU A 391 -18.35 10.60 -6.23
CA GLU A 391 -17.30 10.85 -5.25
C GLU A 391 -17.37 9.88 -4.06
N TRP A 392 -16.22 9.69 -3.41
CA TRP A 392 -16.09 9.00 -2.13
C TRP A 392 -16.11 10.02 -0.99
N ASN A 393 -17.04 9.83 -0.06
CA ASN A 393 -17.18 10.67 1.13
C ASN A 393 -16.69 9.91 2.36
N LEU A 394 -15.80 10.50 3.15
CA LEU A 394 -15.48 10.00 4.49
C LEU A 394 -16.68 10.23 5.40
N ILE A 395 -17.18 9.16 6.02
CA ILE A 395 -18.39 9.20 6.88
C ILE A 395 -18.11 8.91 8.35
N THR A 396 -16.85 8.65 8.70
CA THR A 396 -16.39 8.47 10.08
C THR A 396 -15.05 9.20 10.29
N ASP A 397 -14.73 9.48 11.54
CA ASP A 397 -13.35 9.73 11.96
C ASP A 397 -12.52 8.43 11.92
N TRP A 398 -11.26 8.49 12.35
CA TRP A 398 -10.38 7.33 12.50
C TRP A 398 -10.91 6.34 13.53
N ILE A 399 -11.20 5.12 13.08
CA ILE A 399 -11.58 3.99 13.93
C ILE A 399 -10.32 3.17 14.21
N LEU A 400 -10.05 2.90 15.49
CA LEU A 400 -8.94 2.07 15.92
C LEU A 400 -9.32 0.59 15.88
N PRO A 401 -8.38 -0.31 15.52
CA PRO A 401 -8.57 -1.75 15.68
C PRO A 401 -8.45 -2.14 17.16
N ASP A 402 -8.90 -3.34 17.49
CA ASP A 402 -8.61 -4.01 18.75
C ASP A 402 -7.13 -4.39 18.83
N ARG A 403 -6.32 -3.47 19.33
CA ARG A 403 -4.86 -3.66 19.42
C ARG A 403 -4.45 -4.83 20.29
N GLU A 404 -5.23 -5.18 21.32
CA GLU A 404 -4.90 -6.30 22.20
C GLU A 404 -5.01 -7.62 21.43
N LEU A 405 -6.16 -7.84 20.78
CA LEU A 405 -6.37 -9.03 19.95
C LEU A 405 -5.36 -9.12 18.80
N ILE A 406 -5.12 -8.00 18.10
CA ILE A 406 -4.17 -7.99 16.98
C ILE A 406 -2.77 -8.35 17.47
N MET A 407 -2.29 -7.77 18.57
CA MET A 407 -0.95 -8.07 19.06
C MET A 407 -0.81 -9.50 19.58
N GLU A 408 -1.85 -10.09 20.18
CA GLU A 408 -1.86 -11.52 20.52
C GLU A 408 -1.62 -12.39 19.28
N MET A 409 -2.41 -12.16 18.22
CA MET A 409 -2.27 -12.88 16.95
C MET A 409 -0.91 -12.63 16.29
N VAL A 410 -0.39 -11.41 16.37
CA VAL A 410 0.93 -11.03 15.81
C VAL A 410 2.01 -11.85 16.49
N MET A 411 1.99 -11.94 17.81
CA MET A 411 2.99 -12.69 18.58
C MET A 411 2.92 -14.19 18.28
N GLU A 412 1.72 -14.77 18.24
CA GLU A 412 1.55 -16.19 17.89
C GLU A 412 2.16 -16.52 16.51
N ASP A 413 1.76 -15.77 15.48
CA ASP A 413 2.17 -16.08 14.11
C ASP A 413 3.62 -15.68 13.81
N SER A 414 4.09 -14.54 14.34
CA SER A 414 5.49 -14.11 14.13
C SER A 414 6.49 -15.03 14.85
N LEU A 415 6.19 -15.50 16.06
CA LEU A 415 7.07 -16.42 16.78
C LEU A 415 7.06 -17.82 16.17
N ALA A 416 5.91 -18.28 15.64
CA ALA A 416 5.85 -19.51 14.86
C ALA A 416 6.75 -19.41 13.61
N TYR A 417 6.63 -18.31 12.86
CA TYR A 417 7.51 -18.05 11.71
C TYR A 417 8.98 -18.03 12.11
N ALA A 418 9.32 -17.36 13.21
CA ALA A 418 10.69 -17.27 13.71
C ALA A 418 11.27 -18.66 14.02
N ALA A 419 10.49 -19.52 14.71
CA ALA A 419 10.89 -20.88 15.02
C ALA A 419 11.05 -21.76 13.77
N GLU A 420 10.18 -21.61 12.77
CA GLU A 420 10.25 -22.36 11.51
C GLU A 420 11.45 -21.99 10.64
N ASN A 421 11.97 -20.76 10.79
CA ASN A 421 13.02 -20.20 9.95
C ASN A 421 14.33 -19.94 10.71
N ASP A 422 14.49 -20.51 11.92
CA ASP A 422 15.67 -20.35 12.78
C ASP A 422 16.05 -18.87 13.05
N ILE A 423 15.04 -18.00 13.17
CA ILE A 423 15.20 -16.57 13.49
C ILE A 423 15.14 -16.41 15.01
N THR A 424 16.13 -15.70 15.57
CA THR A 424 16.06 -15.22 16.96
C THR A 424 15.42 -13.82 16.97
N PRO A 425 14.24 -13.63 17.56
CA PRO A 425 13.62 -12.31 17.65
C PRO A 425 14.55 -11.32 18.35
N THR A 426 14.85 -10.21 17.70
CA THR A 426 15.64 -9.12 18.27
C THR A 426 15.45 -7.84 17.47
N CYS A 427 15.50 -6.70 18.15
CA CYS A 427 15.69 -5.43 17.46
C CYS A 427 17.09 -5.38 16.85
N LEU A 428 17.21 -5.06 15.56
CA LEU A 428 18.50 -4.64 15.02
C LEU A 428 18.82 -3.25 15.54
N ASP A 429 19.96 -3.14 16.20
CA ASP A 429 20.57 -1.86 16.54
C ASP A 429 20.73 -1.01 15.28
N ARG A 430 20.68 0.31 15.44
CA ARG A 430 21.04 1.24 14.37
C ARG A 430 22.38 0.80 13.82
N SER A 431 22.48 0.68 12.51
CA SER A 431 23.74 0.38 11.84
C SER A 431 24.67 1.59 12.02
N GLY A 432 25.29 1.68 13.20
CA GLY A 432 26.26 2.70 13.56
C GLY A 432 27.55 2.46 12.77
N GLY A 433 27.99 3.50 12.07
CA GLY A 433 29.36 3.57 11.55
C GLY A 433 30.41 3.58 12.65
#